data_AF-A0A496VZV6-F1
#
_entry.id   AF-A0A496VZV6-F1
#
_cell.length_a   1.000
_cell.length_b   1.000
_cell.length_c   1.000
_cell.angle_alpha   90.00
_cell.angle_beta   90.00
_cell.angle_gamma   90.00
#
_symmetry.space_group_name_H-M   'P 1'
#
loop_
_entity.id
_entity.type
_entity.pdbx_description
1 polymer ?
#
loop_
_entity_poly.entity_id
_entity_poly.type
_entity_poly.pdbx_seq_one_letter_code
_entity_poly.pdbx_strand_id
1 'polypeptide(L)'
;MIMKQPFLKIVDGKVTTTSRAVAEFFCVRHKAVSADIRKVILPEASKDFFKLNFESTLYTIVDRGIEVNKRQYVMTSKGFGMLTLIFKGKKTVRLKEAYLEAFYEMEALLNQAKLNLQLIRAMNGLMLGFSRVFCAFCVFCVFFNY
;
A
#
# COMPACT_ATOMS: atom_id res chain seq x y z
N MET A 1 -2.38 -20.93 5.91
CA MET A 1 -2.93 -19.80 6.69
C MET A 1 -3.62 -18.86 5.71
N ILE A 2 -4.95 -18.85 5.70
CA ILE A 2 -5.75 -18.01 4.79
C ILE A 2 -5.53 -16.55 5.20
N MET A 3 -4.98 -15.72 4.31
CA MET A 3 -4.80 -14.29 4.56
C MET A 3 -6.14 -13.59 4.27
N LYS A 4 -6.86 -13.16 5.31
CA LYS A 4 -8.11 -12.39 5.14
C LYS A 4 -7.79 -11.03 4.56
N GLN A 5 -8.26 -10.72 3.35
CA GLN A 5 -8.08 -9.43 2.69
C GLN A 5 -8.32 -8.23 3.64
N PRO A 6 -7.56 -7.12 3.50
CA PRO A 6 -7.76 -5.95 4.34
C PRO A 6 -9.14 -5.34 4.08
N PHE A 7 -9.84 -4.97 5.15
CA PHE A 7 -11.15 -4.31 5.05
C PHE A 7 -11.05 -2.99 4.28
N LEU A 8 -11.87 -2.85 3.24
CA LEU A 8 -11.98 -1.67 2.40
C LEU A 8 -13.28 -0.92 2.65
N LYS A 9 -13.22 0.42 2.59
CA LYS A 9 -14.38 1.30 2.61
C LYS A 9 -14.22 2.40 1.57
N ILE A 10 -15.29 2.74 0.88
CA ILE A 10 -15.33 3.93 0.01
C ILE A 10 -15.70 5.13 0.88
N VAL A 11 -14.85 6.15 0.88
CA VAL A 11 -15.08 7.45 1.55
C VAL A 11 -14.79 8.53 0.50
N ASP A 12 -15.77 9.40 0.25
CA ASP A 12 -15.69 10.48 -0.76
C ASP A 12 -15.23 10.02 -2.15
N GLY A 13 -15.76 8.87 -2.61
CA GLY A 13 -15.41 8.28 -3.90
C GLY A 13 -14.00 7.67 -3.98
N LYS A 14 -13.26 7.61 -2.86
CA LYS A 14 -11.93 7.00 -2.78
C LYS A 14 -11.99 5.68 -2.01
N VAL A 15 -11.33 4.66 -2.53
CA VAL A 15 -11.09 3.42 -1.79
C VAL A 15 -10.11 3.71 -0.66
N THR A 16 -10.53 3.43 0.56
CA THR A 16 -9.77 3.64 1.80
C THR A 16 -9.70 2.38 2.64
N THR A 17 -8.67 2.30 3.47
CA THR A 17 -8.52 1.26 4.50
C THR A 17 -8.02 1.89 5.81
N THR A 18 -7.96 1.10 6.88
CA THR A 18 -7.46 1.56 8.19
C THR A 18 -6.14 0.91 8.54
N SER A 19 -5.28 1.60 9.29
CA SER A 19 -4.02 1.05 9.77
C SER A 19 -4.21 -0.20 10.64
N ARG A 20 -5.39 -0.36 11.26
CA ARG A 20 -5.76 -1.57 12.00
C ARG A 20 -6.03 -2.75 11.06
N ALA A 21 -6.86 -2.55 10.04
CA ALA A 21 -7.14 -3.58 9.03
C ALA A 21 -5.85 -4.05 8.33
N VAL A 22 -4.95 -3.10 8.02
CA VAL A 22 -3.63 -3.40 7.48
C VAL A 22 -2.79 -4.23 8.46
N ALA A 23 -2.78 -3.85 9.74
CA ALA A 23 -2.04 -4.59 10.76
C ALA A 23 -2.54 -6.04 10.92
N GLU A 24 -3.87 -6.24 10.90
CA GLU A 24 -4.51 -7.54 10.94
C GLU A 24 -4.12 -8.39 9.71
N PHE A 25 -4.21 -7.82 8.50
CA PHE A 25 -3.86 -8.49 7.26
C PHE A 25 -2.41 -8.99 7.25
N PHE A 26 -1.46 -8.12 7.60
CA PHE A 26 -0.04 -8.48 7.65
C PHE A 26 0.34 -9.24 8.92
N CYS A 27 -0.60 -9.47 9.84
CA CYS A 27 -0.38 -10.08 11.15
C CYS A 27 0.77 -9.39 11.92
N VAL A 28 0.80 -8.07 11.87
CA VAL A 28 1.74 -7.22 12.61
C VAL A 28 0.98 -6.43 13.68
N ARG A 29 1.68 -5.96 14.70
CA ARG A 29 1.05 -5.12 15.74
C ARG A 29 0.64 -3.78 15.13
N HIS A 30 -0.59 -3.32 15.40
CA HIS A 30 -1.08 -2.00 14.99
C HIS A 30 -0.17 -0.84 15.43
N LYS A 31 0.49 -0.99 16.59
CA LYS A 31 1.51 -0.04 17.09
C LYS A 31 2.70 0.08 16.14
N ALA A 32 3.13 -1.00 15.49
CA ALA A 32 4.23 -0.98 14.52
C ALA A 32 3.82 -0.21 13.27
N VAL A 33 2.67 -0.53 12.69
CA VAL A 33 2.11 0.21 11.53
C VAL A 33 1.99 1.71 11.81
N SER A 34 1.46 2.05 12.98
CA SER A 34 1.32 3.44 13.40
C SER A 34 2.66 4.13 13.63
N ALA A 35 3.71 3.38 14.01
CA ALA A 35 5.06 3.90 14.13
C ALA A 35 5.68 4.14 12.75
N ASP A 36 5.52 3.23 11.80
CA ASP A 36 6.01 3.38 10.43
C ASP A 36 5.41 4.61 9.74
N ILE A 37 4.10 4.82 9.88
CA ILE A 37 3.42 6.02 9.35
C ILE A 37 4.02 7.31 9.94
N ARG A 38 4.27 7.36 11.26
CA ARG A 38 4.74 8.58 11.94
C ARG A 38 6.24 8.83 11.85
N LYS A 39 7.04 7.77 11.85
CA LYS A 39 8.50 7.86 11.99
C LYS A 39 9.24 7.66 10.67
N VAL A 40 8.58 7.08 9.68
CA VAL A 40 9.19 6.80 8.36
C VAL A 40 8.46 7.61 7.29
N ILE A 41 7.16 7.39 7.13
CA ILE A 41 6.41 8.04 6.03
C ILE A 41 6.28 9.54 6.24
N LEU A 42 5.86 9.98 7.44
CA LEU A 42 5.64 11.41 7.70
C LEU A 42 6.91 12.27 7.51
N PRO A 43 8.12 11.85 7.92
CA PRO A 43 9.35 12.60 7.63
C PRO A 43 9.82 12.55 6.18
N GLU A 44 9.60 11.44 5.47
CA GLU A 44 10.13 11.24 4.11
C GLU A 44 9.19 11.71 2.99
N ALA A 45 7.88 11.68 3.22
CA ALA A 45 6.88 12.08 2.23
C ALA A 45 6.68 13.60 2.24
N SER A 46 6.26 14.15 1.08
CA SER A 46 5.84 15.55 1.04
C SER A 46 4.61 15.77 1.93
N LYS A 47 4.51 16.96 2.54
CA LYS A 47 3.39 17.32 3.43
C LYS A 47 2.03 17.14 2.76
N ASP A 48 1.92 17.54 1.49
CA ASP A 48 0.69 17.39 0.71
C ASP A 48 0.34 15.92 0.45
N PHE A 49 1.34 15.10 0.14
CA PHE A 49 1.12 13.67 -0.04
C PHE A 49 0.61 13.05 1.26
N PHE A 50 1.24 13.36 2.40
CA PHE A 50 0.82 12.80 3.67
C PHE A 50 -0.61 13.21 4.00
N LYS A 51 -0.93 14.51 3.91
CA LYS A 51 -2.25 15.07 4.22
C LYS A 51 -3.37 14.48 3.35
N LEU A 52 -3.10 14.21 2.08
CA LEU A 52 -4.10 13.67 1.14
C LEU A 52 -4.32 12.17 1.26
N ASN A 53 -3.37 11.43 1.84
CA ASN A 53 -3.38 9.97 1.84
C ASN A 53 -3.41 9.33 3.22
N PHE A 54 -3.21 10.10 4.30
CA PHE A 54 -3.27 9.64 5.68
C PHE A 54 -4.05 10.62 6.54
N GLU A 55 -5.10 10.12 7.18
CA GLU A 55 -5.92 10.87 8.13
C GLU A 55 -5.87 10.18 9.50
N SER A 56 -5.50 10.93 10.54
CA SER A 56 -5.49 10.42 11.91
C SER A 56 -6.90 10.47 12.49
N THR A 57 -7.48 9.32 12.80
CA THR A 57 -8.82 9.21 13.41
C THR A 57 -8.76 8.46 14.74
N LEU A 58 -9.86 8.49 15.48
CA LEU A 58 -10.04 7.68 16.68
C LEU A 58 -10.95 6.48 16.36
N TYR A 59 -10.77 5.40 17.09
CA TYR A 59 -11.70 4.29 17.15
C TYR A 59 -11.87 3.84 18.59
N THR A 60 -13.08 3.41 18.92
CA THR A 60 -13.42 2.93 20.25
C THR A 60 -13.21 1.42 20.30
N ILE A 61 -12.57 0.95 21.36
CA ILE A 61 -12.56 -0.45 21.74
C ILE A 61 -13.12 -0.61 23.13
N VAL A 62 -13.62 -1.80 23.45
CA VAL A 62 -13.91 -2.17 24.83
C VAL A 62 -12.68 -2.87 25.39
N ASP A 63 -12.10 -2.31 26.44
CA ASP A 63 -10.99 -2.90 27.19
C ASP A 63 -11.45 -3.08 28.65
N ARG A 64 -11.56 -4.35 29.09
CA ARG A 64 -12.05 -4.72 30.42
C ARG A 64 -13.41 -4.10 30.80
N GLY A 65 -14.32 -4.00 29.84
CA GLY A 65 -15.66 -3.44 30.05
C GLY A 65 -15.72 -1.92 30.00
N ILE A 66 -14.60 -1.23 29.74
CA ILE A 66 -14.54 0.22 29.61
C ILE A 66 -14.29 0.58 28.14
N GLU A 67 -15.04 1.55 27.62
CA GLU A 67 -14.79 2.11 26.30
C GLU A 67 -13.53 2.97 26.31
N VAL A 68 -12.57 2.61 25.46
CA VAL A 68 -11.29 3.31 25.32
C VAL A 68 -11.12 3.74 23.87
N ASN A 69 -10.88 5.04 23.68
CA ASN A 69 -10.57 5.60 22.38
C ASN A 69 -9.08 5.43 22.07
N LYS A 70 -8.79 4.74 20.95
CA LYS A 70 -7.45 4.53 20.42
C LYS A 70 -7.28 5.26 19.10
N ARG A 71 -6.07 5.70 18.81
CA ARG A 71 -5.74 6.38 17.55
C ARG A 71 -5.50 5.35 16.44
N GLN A 72 -6.05 5.60 15.26
CA GLN A 72 -5.75 4.87 14.02
C GLN A 72 -5.53 5.85 12.87
N TYR A 73 -5.13 5.32 11.71
CA TYR A 73 -5.04 6.09 10.48
C TYR A 73 -6.00 5.52 9.45
N VAL A 74 -6.83 6.36 8.86
CA VAL A 74 -7.52 6.04 7.60
C VAL A 74 -6.58 6.44 6.46
N MET A 75 -6.44 5.58 5.47
CA MET A 75 -5.53 5.82 4.35
C MET A 75 -6.16 5.45 3.02
N THR A 76 -5.79 6.20 1.98
CA THR A 76 -6.17 5.91 0.59
C THR A 76 -5.35 4.75 0.04
N SER A 77 -5.71 4.24 -1.14
CA SER A 77 -4.91 3.25 -1.87
C SER A 77 -3.44 3.66 -2.06
N LYS A 78 -3.17 4.96 -2.30
CA LYS A 78 -1.79 5.49 -2.42
C LYS A 78 -1.04 5.49 -1.09
N GLY A 79 -1.71 5.83 0.01
CA GLY A 79 -1.13 5.76 1.35
C GLY A 79 -0.82 4.31 1.74
N PHE A 80 -1.73 3.39 1.44
CA PHE A 80 -1.52 1.95 1.60
C PHE A 80 -0.32 1.45 0.79
N GLY A 81 -0.23 1.81 -0.50
CA GLY A 81 0.92 1.47 -1.34
C GLY A 81 2.25 1.92 -0.73
N MET A 82 2.34 3.19 -0.31
CA MET A 82 3.53 3.72 0.37
C MET A 82 3.91 2.90 1.62
N LEU A 83 2.92 2.55 2.43
CA LEU A 83 3.11 1.75 3.64
C LEU A 83 3.61 0.32 3.33
N THR A 84 3.05 -0.33 2.31
CA THR A 84 3.47 -1.69 1.93
C THR A 84 4.90 -1.75 1.39
N LEU A 85 5.37 -0.70 0.72
CA LEU A 85 6.74 -0.60 0.22
C LEU A 85 7.76 -0.59 1.36
N ILE A 86 7.50 0.16 2.42
CA ILE A 86 8.42 0.31 3.56
C ILE A 86 8.35 -0.84 4.57
N PHE A 87 7.28 -1.63 4.57
CA PHE A 87 7.13 -2.75 5.49
C PHE A 87 8.25 -3.79 5.34
N LYS A 88 8.73 -4.26 6.49
CA LYS A 88 9.75 -5.29 6.62
C LYS A 88 9.13 -6.51 7.31
N GLY A 89 9.38 -7.71 6.78
CA GLY A 89 8.92 -8.97 7.40
C GLY A 89 8.64 -10.06 6.38
N LYS A 90 8.71 -11.33 6.81
CA LYS A 90 8.58 -12.52 5.92
C LYS A 90 7.27 -12.55 5.11
N LYS A 91 6.17 -12.01 5.65
CA LYS A 91 4.88 -11.91 4.93
C LYS A 91 4.87 -10.80 3.89
N THR A 92 5.52 -9.67 4.16
CA THR A 92 5.70 -8.60 3.18
C THR A 92 6.64 -9.01 2.05
N VAL A 93 7.62 -9.87 2.32
CA VAL A 93 8.51 -10.41 1.28
C VAL A 93 7.72 -11.16 0.20
N ARG A 94 6.81 -12.06 0.57
CA ARG A 94 5.97 -12.78 -0.40
C ARG A 94 5.12 -11.86 -1.27
N LEU A 95 4.62 -10.78 -0.69
CA LEU A 95 3.85 -9.78 -1.42
C LEU A 95 4.72 -8.98 -2.39
N LYS A 96 5.95 -8.64 -1.97
CA LYS A 96 6.96 -7.99 -2.81
C LYS A 96 7.43 -8.92 -3.94
N GLU A 97 7.56 -10.22 -3.67
CA GLU A 97 7.87 -11.26 -4.66
C GLU A 97 6.74 -11.42 -5.67
N ALA A 98 5.49 -11.52 -5.23
CA ALA A 98 4.33 -11.58 -6.15
C ALA A 98 4.20 -10.33 -7.03
N TYR A 99 4.50 -9.14 -6.47
CA TYR A 99 4.58 -7.91 -7.25
C TYR A 99 5.71 -7.98 -8.29
N LEU A 100 6.88 -8.51 -7.92
CA LEU A 100 8.03 -8.65 -8.81
C LEU A 100 7.78 -9.68 -9.92
N GLU A 101 7.08 -10.76 -9.61
CA GLU A 101 6.65 -11.78 -10.58
C GLU A 101 5.69 -11.20 -11.62
N ALA A 102 4.66 -10.46 -11.19
CA ALA A 102 3.77 -9.74 -12.10
C ALA A 102 4.52 -8.72 -12.97
N PHE A 103 5.60 -8.12 -12.45
CA PHE A 103 6.47 -7.24 -13.22
C PHE A 103 7.26 -8.01 -14.30
N TYR A 104 7.82 -9.17 -13.96
CA TYR A 104 8.51 -10.02 -14.95
C TYR A 104 7.58 -10.55 -16.03
N GLU A 105 6.32 -10.86 -15.70
CA GLU A 105 5.31 -11.23 -16.68
C GLU A 105 5.02 -10.08 -17.65
N MET A 106 4.88 -8.84 -17.14
CA MET A 106 4.74 -7.66 -18.00
C MET A 106 5.98 -7.41 -18.87
N GLU A 107 7.17 -7.58 -18.30
CA GLU A 107 8.43 -7.47 -19.04
C GLU A 107 8.52 -8.52 -20.16
N ALA A 108 8.12 -9.77 -19.90
CA ALA A 108 8.08 -10.83 -20.89
C ALA A 108 7.10 -10.53 -22.03
N LEU A 109 5.91 -10.01 -21.72
CA LEU A 109 4.91 -9.59 -22.72
C LEU A 109 5.43 -8.44 -23.60
N LEU A 110 6.09 -7.45 -23.00
CA LEU A 110 6.68 -6.32 -23.74
C LEU A 110 7.85 -6.76 -24.64
N ASN A 111 8.67 -7.70 -24.16
CA ASN A 111 9.79 -8.28 -24.93
C ASN A 111 9.29 -9.15 -26.09
N GLN A 112 8.25 -9.96 -25.88
CA GLN A 112 7.61 -10.75 -26.94
C GLN A 112 6.94 -9.86 -28.00
N ALA A 113 6.37 -8.71 -27.59
CA ALA A 113 5.75 -7.76 -28.51
C ALA A 113 6.75 -6.97 -29.38
N LYS A 114 8.08 -7.11 -29.19
CA LYS A 114 9.13 -6.28 -29.85
C LYS A 114 8.73 -4.80 -29.88
N LEU A 115 8.27 -4.25 -28.75
CA LEU A 115 7.98 -2.82 -28.68
C LEU A 115 9.29 -2.05 -28.85
N ASN A 116 9.31 -1.22 -29.89
CA ASN A 116 10.43 -0.42 -30.36
C ASN A 116 11.28 0.16 -29.20
N LEU A 117 12.61 0.01 -29.22
CA LEU A 117 13.56 0.45 -28.19
C LEU A 117 13.38 1.91 -27.75
N GLN A 118 12.76 2.75 -28.57
CA GLN A 118 12.39 4.13 -28.23
C GLN A 118 11.23 4.24 -27.23
N LEU A 119 10.24 3.33 -27.26
CA LEU A 119 9.17 3.23 -26.27
C LEU A 119 9.72 2.75 -24.92
N ILE A 120 10.63 1.76 -24.92
CA ILE A 120 11.29 1.28 -23.70
C ILE A 120 12.18 2.39 -23.10
N ARG A 121 12.88 3.19 -23.91
CA ARG A 121 13.64 4.37 -23.43
C ARG A 121 12.75 5.50 -22.91
N ALA A 122 11.59 5.76 -23.54
CA ALA A 122 10.59 6.70 -23.04
C ALA A 122 9.96 6.22 -21.73
N MET A 123 9.73 4.90 -21.59
CA MET A 123 9.25 4.26 -20.37
C MET A 123 10.31 4.23 -19.27
N ASN A 124 11.59 4.04 -19.57
CA ASN A 124 12.70 4.13 -18.62
C ASN A 124 12.95 5.57 -18.16
N GLY A 125 12.76 6.56 -19.04
CA GLY A 125 12.70 7.98 -18.68
C GLY A 125 11.50 8.32 -17.80
N LEU A 126 10.35 7.67 -18.02
CA LEU A 126 9.19 7.77 -17.12
C LEU A 126 9.38 6.99 -15.82
N MET A 127 10.12 5.89 -15.78
CA MET A 127 10.44 5.17 -14.52
C MET A 127 11.36 6.00 -13.62
N LEU A 128 12.21 6.84 -14.20
CA LEU A 128 13.01 7.83 -13.46
C LEU A 128 12.19 9.07 -13.05
N GLY A 129 10.98 9.27 -13.60
CA GLY A 129 10.15 10.46 -13.37
C GLY A 129 8.77 10.24 -12.73
N PHE A 130 8.23 9.02 -12.66
CA PHE A 130 6.82 8.81 -12.33
C PHE A 130 6.55 7.66 -11.35
N SER A 131 6.54 8.07 -10.08
CA SER A 131 5.88 7.47 -8.92
C SER A 131 4.35 7.20 -9.08
N ARG A 132 3.70 7.32 -10.25
CA ARG A 132 2.23 7.51 -10.28
C ARG A 132 1.36 6.57 -11.12
N VAL A 133 1.88 5.73 -12.03
CA VAL A 133 0.98 4.94 -12.93
C VAL A 133 1.13 3.42 -12.79
N PHE A 134 2.34 2.88 -12.60
CA PHE A 134 2.53 1.42 -12.48
C PHE A 134 2.11 0.82 -11.14
N CYS A 135 2.10 1.63 -10.08
CA CYS A 135 1.75 1.17 -8.73
C CYS A 135 0.25 0.85 -8.59
N ALA A 136 -0.64 1.50 -9.35
CA ALA A 136 -2.08 1.34 -9.15
C ALA A 136 -2.66 0.07 -9.80
N PHE A 137 -2.16 -0.37 -10.96
CA PHE A 137 -2.75 -1.53 -11.65
C PHE A 137 -2.25 -2.87 -11.08
N CYS A 138 -0.95 -2.99 -10.77
CA CYS A 138 -0.40 -4.22 -10.17
C CYS A 138 -0.75 -4.39 -8.69
N VAL A 139 -0.74 -3.32 -7.88
CA VAL A 139 -1.18 -3.42 -6.48
C VAL A 139 -2.69 -3.72 -6.43
N PHE A 140 -3.50 -3.22 -7.35
CA PHE A 140 -4.93 -3.53 -7.34
C PHE A 140 -5.24 -4.96 -7.81
N CYS A 141 -4.56 -5.46 -8.87
CA CYS A 141 -4.73 -6.86 -9.29
C CYS A 141 -4.20 -7.88 -8.27
N VAL A 142 -3.02 -7.64 -7.69
CA VAL A 142 -2.38 -8.60 -6.76
C VAL A 142 -3.04 -8.58 -5.37
N PHE A 143 -3.67 -7.47 -4.95
CA PHE A 143 -4.29 -7.38 -3.62
C PHE A 143 -5.81 -7.55 -3.61
N PHE A 144 -6.51 -7.40 -4.73
CA PHE A 144 -7.99 -7.41 -4.77
C PHE A 144 -8.61 -8.40 -5.78
N ASN A 145 -7.83 -9.16 -6.54
CA ASN A 145 -8.34 -10.37 -7.20
C ASN A 145 -7.85 -11.60 -6.44
N TYR A 146 -8.72 -12.14 -5.57
CA TYR A 146 -8.87 -13.54 -5.07
C TYR A 146 -9.63 -13.52 -3.74
#